data_AF-A0A2S1JWA0-F1
#
_entry.id   AF-A0A2S1JWA0-F1
#
_cell.length_a   1.000
_cell.length_b   1.000
_cell.length_c   1.000
_cell.angle_alpha   90.00
_cell.angle_beta   90.00
_cell.angle_gamma   90.00
#
_symmetry.space_group_name_H-M   'P 1'
#
loop_
_entity.id
_entity.type
_entity.pdbx_description
1 polymer ?
#
loop_
_entity_poly.entity_id
_entity_poly.type
_entity_poly.pdbx_seq_one_letter_code
_entity_poly.pdbx_strand_id
1 'polypeptide(L)' 'MQKSQLYFGVVVGLLVLCAGLSINLAGINGVPLMAVGLATILANVAYWLMGQSPKQLRIPAKRSRQRREQR' A
#
# COMPACT_ATOMS: atom_id res chain seq x y z
N MET A 1 -3.73 9.09 -1.18
CA MET A 1 -2.30 9.12 -1.55
C MET A 1 -2.17 9.37 -3.04
N GLN A 2 -1.22 10.22 -3.45
CA GLN A 2 -0.96 10.49 -4.87
C GLN A 2 -0.39 9.21 -5.52
N LYS A 3 -0.80 8.90 -6.76
CA LYS A 3 -0.30 7.74 -7.53
C LYS A 3 1.23 7.62 -7.50
N SER A 4 1.93 8.76 -7.49
CA SER A 4 3.40 8.87 -7.42
C SER A 4 4.04 8.13 -6.25
N GLN A 5 3.37 8.07 -5.09
CA GLN A 5 3.91 7.44 -3.89
C GLN A 5 3.93 5.91 -3.98
N LEU A 6 2.98 5.35 -4.75
CA LEU A 6 2.88 3.92 -4.99
C LEU A 6 3.93 3.45 -6.01
N TYR A 7 4.17 4.26 -7.05
CA TYR A 7 5.28 4.04 -7.98
C TYR A 7 6.64 4.13 -7.29
N PHE A 8 6.82 5.10 -6.40
CA PHE A 8 8.05 5.23 -5.61
C PHE A 8 8.32 3.95 -4.79
N GLY A 9 7.31 3.43 -4.09
CA GLY A 9 7.44 2.20 -3.32
C GLY A 9 7.81 0.97 -4.17
N VAL A 10 7.24 0.84 -5.37
CA VAL A 10 7.60 -0.23 -6.31
C VAL A 10 9.04 -0.09 -6.80
N VAL A 11 9.46 1.12 -7.18
CA VAL A 11 10.83 1.40 -7.66
C VAL A 11 11.86 1.12 -6.56
N VAL A 12 11.58 1.54 -5.32
CA VAL A 12 12.45 1.26 -4.16
C VAL A 12 12.55 -0.25 -3.91
N GLY A 13 11.42 -0.97 -3.93
CA GLY A 13 11.42 -2.42 -3.76
C GLY A 13 12.25 -3.14 -4.84
N LEU A 14 12.19 -2.67 -6.09
CA LEU A 14 12.98 -3.19 -7.20
C LEU A 14 14.48 -2.93 -7.01
N LEU A 15 14.86 -1.72 -6.58
CA LEU A 15 16.25 -1.37 -6.26
C LEU A 15 16.83 -2.28 -5.17
N VAL A 16 16.08 -2.50 -4.09
CA VAL A 16 16.50 -3.37 -3.00
C VAL A 16 16.65 -4.83 -3.47
N LEU A 17 15.75 -5.29 -4.34
CA LEU A 17 15.84 -6.62 -4.95
C LEU A 17 17.12 -6.76 -5.79
N CYS A 18 17.43 -5.79 -6.64
CA CYS A 18 18.65 -5.74 -7.45
C CYS A 18 19.92 -5.67 -6.60
N ALA A 19 19.91 -4.89 -5.52
CA ALA A 19 21.02 -4.83 -4.57
C ALA A 19 21.26 -6.21 -3.91
N GLY A 20 20.19 -6.87 -3.45
CA GLY A 20 20.26 -8.23 -2.91
C GLY A 20 20.82 -9.24 -3.92
N LEU A 21 20.39 -9.16 -5.18
CA LEU A 21 20.93 -9.96 -6.30
C LEU A 21 22.44 -9.73 -6.48
N SER A 22 22.86 -8.46 -6.51
CA SER A 22 24.27 -8.08 -6.72
C SER A 22 25.16 -8.58 -5.59
N ILE A 23 24.69 -8.46 -4.34
CA ILE A 23 25.38 -8.95 -3.15
C ILE A 23 25.48 -10.48 -3.17
N ASN A 24 24.40 -11.15 -3.60
CA ASN A 24 24.37 -12.60 -3.74
C ASN A 24 25.36 -13.09 -4.82
N LEU A 25 25.47 -12.38 -5.94
CA LEU A 25 26.48 -12.63 -6.97
C LEU A 25 27.91 -12.41 -6.45
N ALA A 26 28.11 -11.49 -5.51
CA ALA A 26 29.40 -11.25 -4.86
C ALA A 26 29.76 -12.30 -3.79
N GLY A 27 28.96 -13.35 -3.62
CA GLY A 27 29.22 -14.46 -2.68
C GLY A 27 28.79 -14.18 -1.23
N ILE A 28 28.11 -13.05 -0.97
CA ILE A 28 27.54 -12.72 0.33
C ILE A 28 26.06 -13.10 0.30
N ASN A 29 25.51 -13.67 1.37
CA ASN A 29 24.09 -14.04 1.40
C ASN A 29 23.16 -12.82 1.26
N GLY A 30 22.69 -12.56 0.04
CA GLY A 30 21.82 -11.44 -0.31
C GLY A 30 20.31 -11.75 -0.23
N VAL A 31 19.96 -13.02 0.05
CA VAL A 31 18.57 -13.50 0.18
C VAL A 31 17.69 -12.64 1.10
N PRO A 32 18.12 -12.22 2.30
CA PRO A 32 17.28 -11.38 3.16
C PRO A 32 16.95 -10.03 2.52
N LEU A 33 17.89 -9.41 1.78
CA LEU A 33 17.61 -8.16 1.06
C LEU A 33 16.61 -8.38 -0.07
N MET A 34 16.74 -9.48 -0.80
CA MET A 34 15.79 -9.84 -1.85
C MET A 34 14.38 -10.03 -1.29
N ALA A 35 14.25 -10.69 -0.14
CA ALA A 35 12.96 -10.86 0.53
C ALA A 35 12.33 -9.51 0.92
N VAL A 36 13.11 -8.56 1.42
CA VAL A 36 12.64 -7.20 1.75
C VAL A 36 12.19 -6.44 0.50
N GLY A 37 12.97 -6.51 -0.59
CA GLY A 37 12.61 -5.90 -1.87
C GLY A 37 11.28 -6.44 -2.40
N LEU A 38 11.12 -7.77 -2.39
CA LEU A 38 9.91 -8.45 -2.83
C LEU A 38 8.69 -8.09 -1.96
N ALA A 39 8.86 -8.09 -0.64
CA ALA A 39 7.79 -7.74 0.31
C ALA A 39 7.32 -6.29 0.11
N THR A 40 8.25 -5.38 -0.17
CA THR A 40 7.94 -3.96 -0.45
C THR A 40 7.10 -3.83 -1.71
N ILE A 41 7.45 -4.54 -2.79
CA ILE A 41 6.66 -4.55 -4.04
C ILE A 41 5.26 -5.11 -3.78
N LEU A 42 5.16 -6.27 -3.12
CA LEU A 42 3.90 -6.92 -2.79
C LEU A 42 2.98 -6.03 -1.95
N ALA A 43 3.53 -5.36 -0.94
CA ALA A 43 2.76 -4.42 -0.12
C ALA A 43 2.19 -3.28 -0.96
N ASN A 44 3.00 -2.66 -1.82
CA ASN A 44 2.54 -1.57 -2.70
C ASN A 44 1.45 -2.04 -3.68
N VAL A 45 1.60 -3.23 -4.27
CA VAL A 45 0.58 -3.82 -5.14
C VAL A 45 -0.71 -4.09 -4.37
N ALA A 46 -0.64 -4.66 -3.17
CA ALA A 46 -1.80 -4.90 -2.32
C ALA A 46 -2.52 -3.60 -1.94
N TYR A 47 -1.77 -2.54 -1.63
CA TYR A 47 -2.33 -1.21 -1.37
C TYR A 47 -3.04 -0.62 -2.58
N TRP A 48 -2.50 -0.83 -3.79
CA TRP A 48 -3.15 -0.37 -5.02
C TRP A 48 -4.48 -1.08 -5.26
N LEU A 49 -4.51 -2.40 -5.10
CA LEU A 49 -5.72 -3.23 -5.23
C LEU A 49 -6.77 -2.86 -4.17
N MET A 50 -6.37 -2.61 -2.92
CA MET A 50 -7.29 -2.13 -1.87
C MET A 50 -7.84 -0.74 -2.18
N GLY A 51 -7.02 0.17 -2.73
CA GLY A 51 -7.45 1.50 -3.15
C GLY A 51 -8.46 1.49 -4.31
N GLN A 52 -8.47 0.44 -5.14
CA GLN A 52 -9.46 0.24 -6.19
C GLN A 52 -10.80 -0.30 -5.69
N SER A 53 -10.90 -0.75 -4.44
CA SER A 53 -12.17 -1.15 -3.84
C SER A 53 -12.80 0.06 -3.14
N PRO A 54 -13.75 0.79 -3.77
CA PRO A 54 -14.54 1.77 -3.06
C PRO A 54 -15.42 0.99 -2.08
N LYS A 55 -14.93 0.78 -0.84
CA LYS A 55 -15.82 0.58 0.29
C LYS A 55 -16.59 1.88 0.43
N GLN A 56 -17.74 1.97 -0.24
CA GLN A 56 -18.76 2.94 0.11
C GLN A 56 -19.17 2.62 1.54
N LEU A 57 -18.48 3.22 2.51
CA LEU A 57 -18.99 3.34 3.86
C LEU A 57 -20.26 4.18 3.76
N ARG A 58 -21.39 3.48 3.59
CA ARG A 58 -22.71 4.09 3.62
C ARG A 58 -22.94 4.53 5.05
N ILE A 59 -22.57 5.77 5.36
CA ILE A 59 -22.87 6.40 6.64
C ILE A 59 -24.39 6.62 6.65
N PRO A 60 -25.18 5.93 7.50
CA PRO A 60 -26.59 6.23 7.61
C PRO A 60 -26.68 7.63 8.23
N ALA A 61 -27.07 8.62 7.42
CA ALA A 61 -27.42 9.95 7.90
C ALA A 61 -28.68 9.82 8.78
N LYS A 62 -28.50 9.62 10.09
CA LYS A 62 -29.60 9.67 11.05
C LYS A 62 -30.08 11.11 11.12
N ARG A 63 -31.12 11.38 10.35
CA ARG A 63 -31.88 12.61 10.21
C ARG A 63 -32.36 13.10 11.59
N SER A 64 -31.60 14.00 12.20
CA SER A 64 -32.00 14.77 13.38
C SER A 64 -33.04 15.82 12.97
N ARG A 65 -34.29 15.39 12.80
CA ARG A 65 -35.44 16.27 12.54
C ARG A 65 -36.67 15.83 13.33
N GLN A 66 -36.57 15.88 14.66
CA GLN A 66 -37.72 15.71 15.53
C GLN A 66 -37.52 16.53 16.82
N ARG A 67 -37.44 17.86 16.69
CA ARG A 67 -37.45 18.75 17.87
C ARG A 67 -37.97 20.16 17.60
N ARG A 68 -38.96 20.30 16.71
CA ARG A 68 -39.69 21.56 16.49
C ARG A 68 -41.09 21.28 15.99
N GLU A 69 -41.98 20.72 16.83
CA GLU A 69 -43.43 20.73 16.56
C GLU A 69 -44.26 20.26 17.76
N GLN A 70 -43.83 20.58 18.98
CA GLN A 70 -44.70 20.54 20.16
C GLN A 70 -44.41 21.77 21.01
N ARG A 71 -44.95 22.92 20.59
CA ARG A 71 -45.26 24.06 21.43
C ARG A 71 -46.60 24.60 20.98
#